data_AF-B8ZI08-F1
#
_entry.id   AF-B8ZI08-F1
#
_cell.length_a   1.000
_cell.length_b   1.000
_cell.length_c   1.000
_cell.angle_alpha   90.00
_cell.angle_beta   90.00
_cell.angle_gamma   90.00
#
_symmetry.space_group_name_H-M   'P 1'
#
loop_
_entity.id
_entity.type
_entity.pdbx_description
1 polymer ?
#
loop_
_entity_poly.entity_id
_entity_poly.type
_entity_poly.pdbx_seq_one_letter_code
_entity_poly.pdbx_strand_id
1 'polypeptide(L)'
;MIKSSWRKIAMLAAAVPLLLASGALWASTDAIHQKLTDLEKRSGGRLGVALINTADNSQILYRGDERFAMCSTSKVMAAAAVLKQSESNKEVVNKRLEINAADLVVWSPITEKHLQSGMTLAELSAATLQYSDNTAMNLIIGYLGGPEKVTAFARSIGDATFRLDRTEPTLNTAIPGDERDTSTPLAMAESLRKLTLGNALGEQQRAQLVTWLKGNTTGGQSIRAGLPESWVVGDKTGAGDYGTTNDIAVIWPEDHAPLVLVTYFTQPQQDAKN
;
A
#
# COMPACT_ATOMS: atom_id res chain seq x y z
N MET A 1 -18.35 20.29 -29.53
CA MET A 1 -17.61 21.36 -28.82
C MET A 1 -17.93 21.28 -27.33
N ILE A 2 -17.15 20.51 -26.58
CA ILE A 2 -17.11 20.58 -25.11
C ILE A 2 -15.62 20.43 -24.77
N LYS A 3 -14.99 21.52 -24.34
CA LYS A 3 -13.57 21.61 -24.02
C LYS A 3 -13.32 20.88 -22.70
N SER A 4 -12.63 19.73 -22.73
CA SER A 4 -12.11 19.11 -21.50
C SER A 4 -10.90 19.90 -21.02
N SER A 5 -11.07 20.61 -19.91
CA SER A 5 -9.96 21.24 -19.17
C SER A 5 -9.18 20.15 -18.45
N TRP A 6 -8.06 19.72 -19.03
CA TRP A 6 -7.09 18.85 -18.37
C TRP A 6 -6.14 19.75 -17.58
N ARG A 7 -6.33 19.86 -16.27
CA ARG A 7 -5.29 20.39 -15.38
C ARG A 7 -4.23 19.30 -15.21
N LYS A 8 -3.17 19.40 -16.01
CA LYS A 8 -1.93 18.65 -15.83
C LYS A 8 -1.30 19.09 -14.51
N ILE A 9 -1.32 18.24 -13.49
CA ILE A 9 -0.47 18.43 -12.31
C ILE A 9 0.88 17.82 -12.66
N ALA A 10 1.83 18.68 -13.05
CA ALA A 10 3.23 18.32 -13.14
C ALA A 10 3.81 18.35 -11.72
N MET A 11 4.17 17.19 -11.16
CA MET A 11 5.07 17.18 -10.00
C MET A 11 6.50 17.40 -10.51
N LEU A 12 7.04 18.60 -10.21
CA LEU A 12 8.40 18.99 -10.57
C LEU A 12 9.43 18.20 -9.76
N ALA A 13 10.32 17.54 -10.49
CA ALA A 13 11.59 17.03 -10.01
C ALA A 13 12.48 18.16 -9.44
N ALA A 14 13.17 17.89 -8.33
CA ALA A 14 14.20 18.78 -7.77
C ALA A 14 15.42 17.97 -7.27
N ALA A 15 16.27 17.61 -8.22
CA ALA A 15 17.74 17.64 -8.32
C ALA A 15 18.70 17.79 -7.09
N VAL A 16 19.74 16.91 -7.12
CA VAL A 16 21.21 16.99 -6.78
C VAL A 16 21.77 16.99 -5.32
N PRO A 17 23.05 16.57 -5.08
CA PRO A 17 23.47 15.65 -4.01
C PRO A 17 24.54 16.20 -3.01
N LEU A 18 24.97 15.33 -2.09
CA LEU A 18 26.20 15.33 -1.26
C LEU A 18 26.25 16.11 0.07
N LEU A 19 25.75 15.41 1.10
CA LEU A 19 26.38 15.06 2.38
C LEU A 19 27.75 15.70 2.76
N LEU A 20 27.70 16.60 3.74
CA LEU A 20 28.64 16.65 4.87
C LEU A 20 27.84 16.88 6.18
N ALA A 21 28.32 16.27 7.26
CA ALA A 21 27.56 15.76 8.40
C ALA A 21 26.77 16.78 9.25
N SER A 22 25.67 16.25 9.82
CA SER A 22 24.76 16.77 10.85
C SER A 22 24.07 18.12 10.65
N GLY A 23 24.72 19.18 10.16
CA GLY A 23 24.01 20.45 9.86
C GLY A 23 23.15 20.36 8.59
N ALA A 24 23.69 19.72 7.55
CA ALA A 24 23.03 19.60 6.26
C ALA A 24 21.84 18.62 6.28
N LEU A 25 21.88 17.57 7.12
CA LEU A 25 20.75 16.66 7.27
C LEU A 25 19.53 17.35 7.89
N TRP A 26 19.70 18.15 8.93
CA TRP A 26 18.59 18.83 9.61
C TRP A 26 17.99 19.91 8.72
N ALA A 27 18.85 20.72 8.07
CA ALA A 27 18.42 21.67 7.05
C ALA A 27 17.71 20.98 5.85
N SER A 28 18.10 19.74 5.50
CA SER A 28 17.43 18.97 4.46
C SER A 28 16.07 18.42 4.90
N THR A 29 15.93 17.96 6.15
CA THR A 29 14.66 17.49 6.70
C THR A 29 13.66 18.63 6.83
N ASP A 30 14.08 19.80 7.33
CA ASP A 30 13.23 20.99 7.41
C ASP A 30 12.76 21.45 6.02
N ALA A 31 13.66 21.45 5.03
CA ALA A 31 13.33 21.78 3.65
C ALA A 31 12.34 20.78 3.03
N ILE A 32 12.47 19.49 3.32
CA ILE A 32 11.51 18.45 2.87
C ILE A 32 10.17 18.64 3.57
N HIS A 33 10.17 18.88 4.88
CA HIS A 33 8.95 19.11 5.65
C HIS A 33 8.19 20.35 5.15
N GLN A 34 8.90 21.43 4.80
CA GLN A 34 8.31 22.60 4.18
C GLN A 34 7.69 22.28 2.81
N LYS A 35 8.39 21.52 1.94
CA LYS A 35 7.84 21.07 0.65
C LYS A 35 6.59 20.21 0.81
N LEU A 36 6.55 19.33 1.82
CA LEU A 36 5.37 18.51 2.14
C LEU A 36 4.21 19.36 2.67
N THR A 37 4.50 20.34 3.51
CA THR A 37 3.52 21.32 3.99
C THR A 37 2.89 22.10 2.83
N ASP A 38 3.71 22.56 1.88
CA ASP A 38 3.23 23.30 0.71
C ASP A 38 2.50 22.40 -0.29
N LEU A 39 2.87 21.13 -0.38
CA LEU A 39 2.14 20.13 -1.16
C LEU A 39 0.75 19.89 -0.56
N GLU A 40 0.66 19.61 0.73
CA GLU A 40 -0.63 19.41 1.44
C GLU A 40 -1.58 20.59 1.22
N LYS A 41 -1.09 21.82 1.43
CA LYS A 41 -1.86 23.06 1.23
C LYS A 41 -2.40 23.19 -0.20
N ARG A 42 -1.57 22.87 -1.21
CA ARG A 42 -1.95 22.98 -2.63
C ARG A 42 -2.91 21.88 -3.06
N SER A 43 -2.81 20.70 -2.47
CA SER A 43 -3.69 19.55 -2.76
C SER A 43 -5.06 19.66 -2.09
N GLY A 44 -5.24 20.54 -1.10
CA GLY A 44 -6.54 20.80 -0.48
C GLY A 44 -7.06 19.67 0.43
N GLY A 45 -6.16 18.80 0.90
CA GLY A 45 -6.49 17.66 1.76
C GLY A 45 -5.47 17.48 2.88
N ARG A 46 -5.38 16.27 3.40
CA ARG A 46 -4.44 15.86 4.43
C ARG A 46 -3.47 14.82 3.86
N LEU A 47 -2.18 15.06 4.03
CA LEU A 47 -1.10 14.23 3.50
C LEU A 47 -0.36 13.57 4.67
N GLY A 48 -0.23 12.25 4.63
CA GLY A 48 0.60 11.45 5.51
C GLY A 48 1.76 10.84 4.73
N VAL A 49 2.98 11.01 5.22
CA VAL A 49 4.20 10.46 4.60
C VAL A 49 5.07 9.82 5.65
N ALA A 50 5.57 8.63 5.34
CA ALA A 50 6.70 8.02 6.03
C ALA A 50 7.69 7.48 5.00
N LEU A 51 8.93 7.93 5.08
CA LEU A 51 10.06 7.37 4.33
C LEU A 51 11.06 6.78 5.32
N ILE A 52 11.45 5.53 5.11
CA ILE A 52 12.51 4.85 5.86
C ILE A 52 13.66 4.58 4.88
N ASN A 53 14.83 5.11 5.18
CA ASN A 53 16.08 4.73 4.53
C ASN A 53 16.65 3.49 5.21
N THR A 54 16.75 2.36 4.53
CA THR A 54 17.21 1.12 5.18
C THR A 54 18.73 1.01 5.31
N ALA A 55 19.52 1.95 4.76
CA ALA A 55 20.97 1.98 4.95
C ALA A 55 21.34 2.30 6.41
N ASP A 56 20.64 3.28 6.99
CA ASP A 56 20.96 3.84 8.31
C ASP A 56 19.76 3.93 9.26
N ASN A 57 18.58 3.50 8.80
CA ASN A 57 17.28 3.63 9.50
C ASN A 57 16.82 5.07 9.73
N SER A 58 17.40 6.06 9.03
CA SER A 58 16.89 7.43 9.07
C SER A 58 15.46 7.49 8.50
N GLN A 59 14.65 8.39 9.07
CA GLN A 59 13.24 8.53 8.73
C GLN A 59 12.90 9.97 8.38
N ILE A 60 12.01 10.14 7.40
CA ILE A 60 11.32 11.41 7.14
C ILE A 60 9.83 11.16 7.36
N LEU A 61 9.24 11.89 8.29
CA LEU A 61 7.84 11.75 8.69
C LEU A 61 7.10 13.08 8.49
N TYR A 62 5.89 13.00 7.95
CA TYR A 62 4.94 14.10 7.88
C TYR A 62 3.55 13.53 8.19
N ARG A 63 2.96 13.92 9.33
CA ARG A 63 1.78 13.25 9.90
C ARG A 63 1.94 11.72 10.02
N GLY A 64 3.17 11.28 10.29
CA GLY A 64 3.55 9.85 10.25
C GLY A 64 2.79 8.96 11.24
N ASP A 65 2.28 9.55 12.32
CA ASP A 65 1.54 8.87 13.40
C ASP A 65 0.03 9.14 13.34
N GLU A 66 -0.46 9.91 12.38
CA GLU A 66 -1.90 10.14 12.21
C GLU A 66 -2.54 8.99 11.43
N ARG A 67 -3.79 8.66 11.77
CA ARG A 67 -4.54 7.62 11.07
C ARG A 67 -5.05 8.10 9.71
N PHE A 68 -4.97 7.21 8.73
CA PHE A 68 -5.57 7.35 7.40
C PHE A 68 -6.28 6.05 7.02
N ALA A 69 -7.37 6.15 6.27
CA ALA A 69 -8.01 5.00 5.67
C ALA A 69 -7.04 4.31 4.71
N MET A 70 -6.82 3.02 4.89
CA MET A 70 -5.84 2.28 4.08
C MET A 70 -6.39 2.00 2.67
N CYS A 71 -7.70 1.82 2.55
CA CYS A 71 -8.34 1.31 1.35
C CYS A 71 -7.62 0.02 0.90
N SER A 72 -7.36 -0.11 -0.41
CA SER A 72 -6.71 -1.28 -0.99
C SER A 72 -5.22 -1.48 -0.62
N THR A 73 -4.55 -0.57 0.10
CA THR A 73 -3.19 -0.86 0.59
C THR A 73 -3.19 -1.95 1.68
N SER A 74 -4.33 -2.16 2.35
CA SER A 74 -4.53 -3.24 3.33
C SER A 74 -4.37 -4.65 2.74
N LYS A 75 -4.51 -4.80 1.42
CA LYS A 75 -4.35 -6.07 0.68
C LYS A 75 -2.96 -6.68 0.85
N VAL A 76 -1.93 -5.87 1.08
CA VAL A 76 -0.57 -6.35 1.39
C VAL A 76 -0.58 -7.21 2.65
N MET A 77 -1.27 -6.77 3.70
CA MET A 77 -1.32 -7.48 4.98
C MET A 77 -2.07 -8.81 4.85
N ALA A 78 -3.17 -8.85 4.09
CA ALA A 78 -3.94 -10.07 3.86
C ALA A 78 -3.16 -11.11 3.03
N ALA A 79 -2.52 -10.71 1.93
CA ALA A 79 -1.68 -11.61 1.14
C ALA A 79 -0.46 -12.10 1.93
N ALA A 80 0.15 -11.23 2.74
CA ALA A 80 1.23 -11.62 3.64
C ALA A 80 0.79 -12.62 4.72
N ALA A 81 -0.44 -12.51 5.24
CA ALA A 81 -0.98 -13.48 6.19
C ALA A 81 -1.14 -14.89 5.56
N VAL A 82 -1.60 -14.97 4.31
CA VAL A 82 -1.66 -16.23 3.55
C VAL A 82 -0.26 -16.82 3.38
N LEU A 83 0.71 -16.00 2.97
CA LEU A 83 2.10 -16.42 2.85
C LEU A 83 2.65 -16.91 4.20
N LYS A 84 2.32 -16.25 5.31
CA LYS A 84 2.77 -16.67 6.63
C LYS A 84 2.27 -18.06 7.00
N GLN A 85 0.99 -18.36 6.73
CA GLN A 85 0.46 -19.71 6.95
C GLN A 85 1.16 -20.77 6.08
N SER A 86 1.61 -20.37 4.87
CA SER A 86 2.31 -21.27 3.95
C SER A 86 3.71 -21.72 4.43
N GLU A 87 4.32 -21.02 5.38
CA GLU A 87 5.60 -21.43 5.98
C GLU A 87 5.49 -22.78 6.69
N SER A 88 4.38 -22.99 7.41
CA SER A 88 4.10 -24.25 8.12
C SER A 88 3.34 -25.28 7.28
N ASN A 89 2.67 -24.83 6.21
CA ASN A 89 1.91 -25.70 5.32
C ASN A 89 1.94 -25.18 3.88
N LYS A 90 2.84 -25.74 3.08
CA LYS A 90 3.05 -25.30 1.68
C LYS A 90 1.81 -25.46 0.79
N GLU A 91 0.88 -26.33 1.15
CA GLU A 91 -0.36 -26.52 0.37
C GLU A 91 -1.35 -25.36 0.51
N VAL A 92 -1.16 -24.46 1.47
CA VAL A 92 -2.01 -23.27 1.65
C VAL A 92 -2.10 -22.48 0.35
N VAL A 93 -0.96 -22.14 -0.26
CA VAL A 93 -0.96 -21.32 -1.48
C VAL A 93 -1.58 -22.03 -2.69
N ASN A 94 -1.59 -23.37 -2.70
CA ASN A 94 -2.19 -24.19 -3.75
C ASN A 94 -3.68 -24.43 -3.54
N LYS A 95 -4.23 -24.12 -2.37
CA LYS A 95 -5.65 -24.33 -2.07
C LYS A 95 -6.49 -23.50 -3.04
N ARG A 96 -7.30 -24.20 -3.84
CA ARG A 96 -8.25 -23.62 -4.79
C ARG A 96 -9.55 -23.29 -4.08
N LEU A 97 -10.01 -22.05 -4.26
CA LEU A 97 -11.32 -21.58 -3.83
C LEU A 97 -12.22 -21.44 -5.05
N GLU A 98 -13.46 -21.91 -4.91
CA GLU A 98 -14.52 -21.64 -5.87
C GLU A 98 -14.88 -20.16 -5.83
N ILE A 99 -15.31 -19.62 -6.97
CA ILE A 99 -15.73 -18.23 -7.10
C ILE A 99 -17.12 -18.25 -7.72
N ASN A 100 -18.13 -17.89 -6.94
CA ASN A 100 -19.50 -17.82 -7.41
C ASN A 100 -19.81 -16.43 -7.96
N ALA A 101 -20.77 -16.33 -8.86
CA ALA A 101 -21.23 -15.04 -9.36
C ALA A 101 -21.72 -14.10 -8.23
N ALA A 102 -22.24 -14.66 -7.14
CA ALA A 102 -22.67 -13.92 -5.95
C ALA A 102 -21.50 -13.38 -5.10
N ASP A 103 -20.29 -13.89 -5.27
CA ASP A 103 -19.09 -13.42 -4.57
C ASP A 103 -18.52 -12.15 -5.22
N LEU A 104 -18.89 -11.88 -6.49
CA LEU A 104 -18.37 -10.75 -7.24
C LEU A 104 -18.83 -9.42 -6.66
N VAL A 105 -17.86 -8.62 -6.22
CA VAL A 105 -18.05 -7.22 -5.82
C VAL A 105 -17.50 -6.26 -6.88
N VAL A 106 -17.76 -4.96 -6.73
CA VAL A 106 -17.23 -3.91 -7.63
C VAL A 106 -15.71 -4.05 -7.79
N TRP A 107 -15.23 -3.87 -9.02
CA TRP A 107 -13.81 -3.99 -9.38
C TRP A 107 -13.19 -5.36 -9.09
N SER A 108 -13.53 -6.35 -9.93
CA SER A 108 -13.06 -7.74 -9.83
C SER A 108 -12.49 -8.24 -11.17
N PRO A 109 -11.51 -7.53 -11.76
CA PRO A 109 -11.10 -7.70 -13.15
C PRO A 109 -10.40 -9.04 -13.45
N ILE A 110 -10.00 -9.78 -12.42
CA ILE A 110 -9.39 -11.10 -12.56
C ILE A 110 -10.42 -12.17 -12.17
N THR A 111 -10.98 -12.12 -10.96
CA THR A 111 -11.85 -13.19 -10.47
C THR A 111 -13.13 -13.36 -11.30
N GLU A 112 -13.63 -12.29 -11.94
CA GLU A 112 -14.81 -12.37 -12.83
C GLU A 112 -14.59 -13.34 -14.01
N LYS A 113 -13.33 -13.61 -14.37
CA LYS A 113 -12.94 -14.51 -15.47
C LYS A 113 -12.77 -15.96 -15.03
N HIS A 114 -12.88 -16.24 -13.73
CA HIS A 114 -12.55 -17.52 -13.11
C HIS A 114 -13.73 -18.19 -12.38
N LEU A 115 -14.97 -17.81 -12.69
CA LEU A 115 -16.17 -18.38 -12.05
C LEU A 115 -16.29 -19.90 -12.17
N GLN A 116 -15.80 -20.48 -13.27
CA GLN A 116 -15.85 -21.93 -13.50
C GLN A 116 -14.62 -22.66 -12.93
N SER A 117 -13.45 -22.04 -12.99
CA SER A 117 -12.19 -22.69 -12.60
C SER A 117 -11.85 -22.51 -11.12
N GLY A 118 -12.46 -21.52 -10.46
CA GLY A 118 -11.93 -20.97 -9.22
C GLY A 118 -10.51 -20.44 -9.39
N MET A 119 -9.89 -20.08 -8.27
CA MET A 119 -8.48 -19.65 -8.22
C MET A 119 -7.81 -20.18 -6.96
N THR A 120 -6.51 -20.45 -7.02
CA THR A 120 -5.69 -20.77 -5.85
C THR A 120 -5.48 -19.54 -4.97
N LEU A 121 -5.15 -19.73 -3.70
CA LEU A 121 -4.79 -18.63 -2.81
C LEU A 121 -3.57 -17.83 -3.31
N ALA A 122 -2.63 -18.47 -4.02
CA ALA A 122 -1.55 -17.75 -4.71
C ALA A 122 -2.08 -16.85 -5.84
N GLU A 123 -2.96 -17.38 -6.69
CA GLU A 123 -3.56 -16.64 -7.81
C GLU A 123 -4.44 -15.48 -7.29
N LEU A 124 -5.21 -15.69 -6.23
CA LEU A 124 -6.00 -14.64 -5.56
C LEU A 124 -5.09 -13.58 -4.92
N SER A 125 -3.98 -13.98 -4.29
CA SER A 125 -3.00 -13.06 -3.71
C SER A 125 -2.31 -12.21 -4.80
N ALA A 126 -1.99 -12.81 -5.94
CA ALA A 126 -1.48 -12.07 -7.09
C ALA A 126 -2.54 -11.10 -7.64
N ALA A 127 -3.78 -11.55 -7.84
CA ALA A 127 -4.87 -10.71 -8.35
C ALA A 127 -5.17 -9.49 -7.45
N THR A 128 -5.26 -9.71 -6.14
CA THR A 128 -5.54 -8.63 -5.18
C THR A 128 -4.38 -7.64 -5.09
N LEU A 129 -3.13 -8.08 -5.21
CA LEU A 129 -1.97 -7.19 -5.16
C LEU A 129 -1.73 -6.46 -6.48
N GLN A 130 -1.84 -7.16 -7.62
CA GLN A 130 -1.42 -6.63 -8.92
C GLN A 130 -2.51 -5.86 -9.66
N TYR A 131 -3.77 -6.20 -9.41
CA TYR A 131 -4.95 -5.60 -10.07
C TYR A 131 -5.92 -4.97 -9.08
N SER A 132 -5.61 -5.00 -7.78
CA SER A 132 -6.48 -4.52 -6.71
C SER A 132 -7.84 -5.22 -6.67
N ASP A 133 -7.92 -6.47 -7.14
CA ASP A 133 -9.16 -7.24 -7.26
C ASP A 133 -9.86 -7.40 -5.90
N ASN A 134 -11.10 -6.90 -5.80
CA ASN A 134 -11.83 -6.81 -4.54
C ASN A 134 -12.44 -8.15 -4.12
N THR A 135 -12.93 -8.95 -5.07
CA THR A 135 -13.43 -10.29 -4.76
C THR A 135 -12.30 -11.18 -4.28
N ALA A 136 -11.11 -11.07 -4.89
CA ALA A 136 -9.94 -11.80 -4.43
C ALA A 136 -9.56 -11.45 -2.99
N MET A 137 -9.62 -10.18 -2.61
CA MET A 137 -9.45 -9.75 -1.20
C MET A 137 -10.48 -10.41 -0.28
N ASN A 138 -11.76 -10.38 -0.65
CA ASN A 138 -12.82 -10.95 0.18
C ASN A 138 -12.68 -12.46 0.37
N LEU A 139 -12.31 -13.20 -0.68
CA LEU A 139 -12.05 -14.63 -0.60
C LEU A 139 -10.83 -14.95 0.29
N ILE A 140 -9.77 -14.14 0.22
CA ILE A 140 -8.61 -14.27 1.12
C ILE A 140 -9.03 -14.00 2.57
N ILE A 141 -9.76 -12.92 2.84
CA ILE A 141 -10.26 -12.60 4.18
C ILE A 141 -11.13 -13.75 4.71
N GLY A 142 -12.05 -14.27 3.89
CA GLY A 142 -12.92 -15.38 4.24
C GLY A 142 -12.13 -16.65 4.58
N TYR A 143 -11.11 -16.98 3.78
CA TYR A 143 -10.21 -18.10 4.06
C TYR A 143 -9.43 -17.92 5.37
N LEU A 144 -8.92 -16.71 5.63
CA LEU A 144 -8.18 -16.41 6.86
C LEU A 144 -9.10 -16.44 8.10
N GLY A 145 -10.41 -16.32 7.91
CA GLY A 145 -11.43 -16.37 8.95
C GLY A 145 -11.93 -15.01 9.42
N GLY A 146 -11.78 -13.95 8.63
CA GLY A 146 -12.34 -12.62 8.90
C GLY A 146 -11.31 -11.48 8.97
N PRO A 147 -11.75 -10.20 8.90
CA PRO A 147 -10.87 -9.01 8.99
C PRO A 147 -9.99 -8.99 10.25
N GLU A 148 -10.51 -9.47 11.36
CA GLU A 148 -9.81 -9.57 12.64
C GLU A 148 -8.61 -10.52 12.57
N LYS A 149 -8.62 -11.52 11.67
CA LYS A 149 -7.50 -12.43 11.46
C LYS A 149 -6.36 -11.77 10.70
N VAL A 150 -6.68 -10.86 9.77
CA VAL A 150 -5.68 -10.00 9.12
C VAL A 150 -5.07 -9.03 10.14
N THR A 151 -5.90 -8.44 11.01
CA THR A 151 -5.43 -7.59 12.11
C THR A 151 -4.56 -8.36 13.11
N ALA A 152 -4.95 -9.58 13.47
CA ALA A 152 -4.16 -10.45 14.34
C ALA A 152 -2.80 -10.81 13.72
N PHE A 153 -2.74 -11.04 12.41
CA PHE A 153 -1.48 -11.21 11.71
C PHE A 153 -0.60 -9.95 11.80
N ALA A 154 -1.16 -8.75 11.59
CA ALA A 154 -0.43 -7.50 11.78
C ALA A 154 0.16 -7.40 13.21
N ARG A 155 -0.62 -7.74 14.24
CA ARG A 155 -0.14 -7.81 15.63
C ARG A 155 1.01 -8.79 15.80
N SER A 156 0.96 -9.95 15.14
CA SER A 156 2.02 -10.97 15.21
C SER A 156 3.37 -10.53 14.66
N ILE A 157 3.40 -9.53 13.76
CA ILE A 157 4.63 -8.92 13.24
C ILE A 157 5.01 -7.61 13.98
N GLY A 158 4.34 -7.34 15.10
CA GLY A 158 4.59 -6.19 15.98
C GLY A 158 3.96 -4.89 15.50
N ASP A 159 2.96 -4.93 14.62
CA ASP A 159 2.15 -3.75 14.27
C ASP A 159 0.96 -3.65 15.22
N ALA A 160 1.00 -2.68 16.14
CA ALA A 160 -0.07 -2.42 17.12
C ALA A 160 -1.17 -1.46 16.59
N THR A 161 -0.99 -0.91 15.40
CA THR A 161 -1.74 0.25 14.89
C THR A 161 -2.72 -0.13 13.79
N PHE A 162 -2.31 -1.00 12.87
CA PHE A 162 -3.13 -1.53 11.79
C PHE A 162 -4.43 -2.10 12.34
N ARG A 163 -5.56 -1.77 11.73
CA ARG A 163 -6.84 -2.43 11.98
C ARG A 163 -7.62 -2.55 10.68
N LEU A 164 -8.10 -3.75 10.41
CA LEU A 164 -9.04 -4.06 9.35
C LEU A 164 -10.33 -4.55 10.01
N ASP A 165 -11.42 -3.85 9.75
CA ASP A 165 -12.69 -4.01 10.44
C ASP A 165 -13.80 -4.49 9.49
N ARG A 166 -13.65 -4.23 8.18
CA ARG A 166 -14.65 -4.56 7.15
C ARG A 166 -14.02 -5.27 5.95
N THR A 167 -14.89 -5.73 5.05
CA THR A 167 -14.54 -6.34 3.76
C THR A 167 -14.78 -5.36 2.61
N GLU A 168 -14.30 -5.71 1.41
CA GLU A 168 -14.59 -4.95 0.20
C GLU A 168 -16.09 -5.05 -0.15
N PRO A 169 -16.72 -3.97 -0.65
CA PRO A 169 -16.12 -2.65 -0.90
C PRO A 169 -16.21 -1.68 0.29
N THR A 170 -16.85 -2.08 1.39
CA THR A 170 -17.24 -1.17 2.48
C THR A 170 -16.08 -0.62 3.31
N LEU A 171 -14.89 -1.22 3.25
CA LEU A 171 -13.69 -0.69 3.88
C LEU A 171 -13.19 0.64 3.26
N ASN A 172 -13.71 1.04 2.11
CA ASN A 172 -13.25 2.24 1.37
C ASN A 172 -14.03 3.53 1.68
N THR A 173 -14.91 3.55 2.69
CA THR A 173 -15.73 4.74 2.98
C THR A 173 -14.93 5.95 3.46
N ALA A 174 -13.72 5.74 3.98
CA ALA A 174 -12.74 6.77 4.37
C ALA A 174 -13.32 7.98 5.14
N ILE A 175 -14.34 7.74 5.98
CA ILE A 175 -15.07 8.80 6.68
C ILE A 175 -14.11 9.54 7.62
N PRO A 176 -13.98 10.88 7.53
CA PRO A 176 -13.09 11.64 8.41
C PRO A 176 -13.37 11.36 9.89
N GLY A 177 -12.34 10.95 10.64
CA GLY A 177 -12.42 10.63 12.06
C GLY A 177 -12.87 9.19 12.38
N ASP A 178 -13.29 8.41 11.39
CA ASP A 178 -13.55 6.98 11.58
C ASP A 178 -12.23 6.21 11.66
N GLU A 179 -12.01 5.47 12.74
CA GLU A 179 -10.79 4.69 12.91
C GLU A 179 -10.82 3.34 12.19
N ARG A 180 -11.98 2.87 11.73
CA ARG A 180 -12.09 1.57 11.07
C ARG A 180 -11.30 1.53 9.78
N ASP A 181 -10.63 0.40 9.52
CA ASP A 181 -9.85 0.18 8.29
C ASP A 181 -8.70 1.18 8.08
N THR A 182 -8.13 1.67 9.19
CA THR A 182 -7.02 2.62 9.20
C THR A 182 -5.70 2.04 9.71
N SER A 183 -4.61 2.66 9.28
CA SER A 183 -3.31 2.58 9.93
C SER A 183 -2.65 3.96 9.91
N THR A 184 -1.40 4.06 10.35
CA THR A 184 -0.59 5.27 10.21
C THR A 184 0.48 5.07 9.13
N PRO A 185 0.95 6.14 8.47
CA PRO A 185 2.04 6.02 7.50
C PRO A 185 3.26 5.29 8.06
N LEU A 186 3.68 5.61 9.28
CA LEU A 186 4.85 5.00 9.92
C LEU A 186 4.62 3.51 10.22
N ALA A 187 3.47 3.14 10.80
CA ALA A 187 3.17 1.74 11.11
C ALA A 187 3.12 0.88 9.84
N MET A 188 2.49 1.39 8.78
CA MET A 188 2.46 0.69 7.49
C MET A 188 3.86 0.58 6.86
N ALA A 189 4.70 1.63 6.96
CA ALA A 189 6.08 1.59 6.45
C ALA A 189 6.94 0.54 7.18
N GLU A 190 6.86 0.49 8.51
CA GLU A 190 7.55 -0.52 9.31
C GLU A 190 7.05 -1.94 9.01
N SER A 191 5.73 -2.12 8.88
CA SER A 191 5.14 -3.41 8.47
C SER A 191 5.62 -3.84 7.08
N LEU A 192 5.57 -2.94 6.09
CA LEU A 192 6.02 -3.22 4.74
C LEU A 192 7.51 -3.58 4.71
N ARG A 193 8.36 -2.83 5.41
CA ARG A 193 9.79 -3.14 5.58
C ARG A 193 10.00 -4.53 6.17
N LYS A 194 9.32 -4.86 7.27
CA LYS A 194 9.44 -6.18 7.94
C LYS A 194 9.03 -7.33 7.02
N LEU A 195 7.98 -7.14 6.21
CA LEU A 195 7.42 -8.16 5.32
C LEU A 195 8.26 -8.38 4.05
N THR A 196 8.98 -7.36 3.57
CA THR A 196 9.67 -7.39 2.27
C THR A 196 11.19 -7.45 2.37
N LEU A 197 11.77 -6.91 3.43
CA LEU A 197 13.22 -6.82 3.64
C LEU A 197 13.66 -7.47 4.96
N GLY A 198 12.77 -7.51 5.95
CA GLY A 198 13.01 -8.12 7.27
C GLY A 198 12.58 -9.60 7.34
N ASN A 199 12.53 -10.15 8.55
CA ASN A 199 12.30 -11.59 8.79
C ASN A 199 10.88 -11.92 9.27
N ALA A 200 9.88 -11.07 8.98
CA ALA A 200 8.49 -11.38 9.34
C ALA A 200 7.93 -12.57 8.53
N LEU A 201 8.41 -12.71 7.30
CA LEU A 201 8.16 -13.86 6.42
C LEU A 201 9.45 -14.67 6.21
N GLY A 202 9.29 -15.97 6.00
CA GLY A 202 10.33 -16.85 5.49
C GLY A 202 10.87 -16.38 4.14
N GLU A 203 12.10 -16.75 3.79
CA GLU A 203 12.79 -16.21 2.62
C GLU A 203 12.02 -16.37 1.31
N GLN A 204 11.44 -17.56 1.07
CA GLN A 204 10.65 -17.85 -0.13
C GLN A 204 9.37 -17.01 -0.18
N GLN A 205 8.68 -16.88 0.95
CA GLN A 205 7.45 -16.10 1.08
C GLN A 205 7.71 -14.61 0.90
N ARG A 206 8.79 -14.08 1.50
CA ARG A 206 9.25 -12.70 1.32
C ARG A 206 9.56 -12.40 -0.14
N ALA A 207 10.31 -13.28 -0.81
CA ALA A 207 10.63 -13.14 -2.23
C ALA A 207 9.36 -13.17 -3.12
N GLN A 208 8.38 -14.01 -2.76
CA GLN A 208 7.11 -14.07 -3.46
C GLN A 208 6.27 -12.80 -3.27
N LEU A 209 6.19 -12.26 -2.05
CA LEU A 209 5.51 -11.00 -1.79
C LEU A 209 6.14 -9.85 -2.59
N VAL A 210 7.48 -9.76 -2.59
CA VAL A 210 8.22 -8.78 -3.37
C VAL A 210 7.94 -8.92 -4.87
N THR A 211 7.90 -10.16 -5.39
CA THR A 211 7.55 -10.44 -6.78
C THR A 211 6.15 -9.92 -7.12
N TRP A 212 5.17 -10.17 -6.27
CA TRP A 212 3.81 -9.68 -6.50
C TRP A 212 3.71 -8.16 -6.48
N LEU A 213 4.36 -7.50 -5.52
CA LEU A 213 4.40 -6.03 -5.41
C LEU A 213 5.08 -5.39 -6.63
N LYS A 214 6.18 -5.95 -7.12
CA LYS A 214 6.85 -5.49 -8.35
C LYS A 214 5.92 -5.62 -9.57
N GLY A 215 5.12 -6.68 -9.61
CA GLY A 215 4.12 -6.90 -10.66
C GLY A 215 2.88 -6.03 -10.58
N ASN A 216 2.77 -5.07 -9.65
CA ASN A 216 1.60 -4.19 -9.58
C ASN A 216 1.41 -3.39 -10.88
N THR A 217 0.15 -3.35 -11.35
CA THR A 217 -0.25 -2.65 -12.58
C THR A 217 -0.95 -1.31 -12.30
N THR A 218 -1.29 -1.04 -11.03
CA THR A 218 -2.12 0.10 -10.64
C THR A 218 -1.33 1.35 -10.23
N GLY A 219 -0.03 1.24 -9.94
CA GLY A 219 0.79 2.31 -9.37
C GLY A 219 1.52 3.21 -10.36
N GLY A 220 1.31 3.05 -11.67
CA GLY A 220 2.09 3.74 -12.70
C GLY A 220 2.05 5.28 -12.65
N GLN A 221 0.98 5.87 -12.12
CA GLN A 221 0.81 7.32 -11.98
C GLN A 221 1.00 7.82 -10.54
N SER A 222 1.52 6.97 -9.65
CA SER A 222 1.69 7.27 -8.23
C SER A 222 3.18 7.37 -7.87
N ILE A 223 3.70 6.63 -6.88
CA ILE A 223 5.10 6.72 -6.45
C ILE A 223 6.05 6.46 -7.64
N ARG A 224 5.72 5.48 -8.50
CA ARG A 224 6.53 5.15 -9.69
C ARG A 224 6.75 6.35 -10.62
N ALA A 225 5.76 7.23 -10.77
CA ALA A 225 5.84 8.39 -11.67
C ALA A 225 6.84 9.45 -11.17
N GLY A 226 7.18 9.45 -9.88
CA GLY A 226 8.13 10.38 -9.28
C GLY A 226 9.57 9.88 -9.23
N LEU A 227 9.85 8.68 -9.75
CA LEU A 227 11.15 8.00 -9.61
C LEU A 227 11.82 7.79 -10.98
N PRO A 228 13.16 7.64 -11.02
CA PRO A 228 13.86 7.24 -12.23
C PRO A 228 13.33 5.90 -12.77
N GLU A 229 13.17 5.79 -14.10
CA GLU A 229 12.68 4.55 -14.74
C GLU A 229 13.57 3.34 -14.49
N SER A 230 14.86 3.55 -14.20
CA SER A 230 15.80 2.47 -13.88
C SER A 230 15.61 1.87 -12.48
N TRP A 231 14.90 2.56 -11.59
CA TRP A 231 14.69 2.08 -10.23
C TRP A 231 13.59 1.03 -10.21
N VAL A 232 13.85 -0.08 -9.53
CA VAL A 232 12.83 -1.12 -9.35
C VAL A 232 11.92 -0.72 -8.20
N VAL A 233 10.60 -0.81 -8.42
CA VAL A 233 9.59 -0.46 -7.43
C VAL A 233 8.62 -1.62 -7.26
N GLY A 234 8.34 -1.97 -6.01
CA GLY A 234 7.26 -2.87 -5.64
C GLY A 234 6.30 -2.13 -4.74
N ASP A 235 5.06 -1.95 -5.20
CA ASP A 235 4.08 -1.07 -4.55
C ASP A 235 2.67 -1.66 -4.51
N LYS A 236 1.83 -1.04 -3.68
CA LYS A 236 0.38 -1.28 -3.66
C LYS A 236 -0.36 0.03 -3.44
N THR A 237 -1.27 0.32 -4.36
CA THR A 237 -2.16 1.49 -4.32
C THR A 237 -3.40 1.27 -3.44
N GLY A 238 -4.02 2.37 -3.03
CA GLY A 238 -5.34 2.41 -2.40
C GLY A 238 -6.16 3.60 -2.91
N ALA A 239 -7.44 3.37 -3.15
CA ALA A 239 -8.39 4.42 -3.50
C ALA A 239 -9.71 4.22 -2.78
N GLY A 240 -10.37 5.30 -2.36
CA GLY A 240 -11.67 5.25 -1.70
C GLY A 240 -12.42 6.57 -1.80
N ASP A 241 -13.50 6.68 -1.02
CA ASP A 241 -14.27 7.92 -0.90
C ASP A 241 -13.39 9.07 -0.36
N TYR A 242 -13.93 10.29 -0.35
CA TYR A 242 -13.22 11.48 0.14
C TYR A 242 -11.93 11.78 -0.64
N GLY A 243 -11.92 11.45 -1.94
CA GLY A 243 -10.74 11.59 -2.79
C GLY A 243 -9.49 10.90 -2.21
N THR A 244 -9.69 9.83 -1.45
CA THR A 244 -8.61 9.14 -0.75
C THR A 244 -7.75 8.41 -1.77
N THR A 245 -6.47 8.76 -1.83
CA THR A 245 -5.50 8.19 -2.77
C THR A 245 -4.20 7.87 -2.05
N ASN A 246 -3.80 6.61 -2.14
CA ASN A 246 -2.76 6.04 -1.31
C ASN A 246 -1.79 5.22 -2.17
N ASP A 247 -0.54 5.17 -1.73
CA ASP A 247 0.43 4.24 -2.29
C ASP A 247 1.51 3.90 -1.27
N ILE A 248 1.93 2.64 -1.26
CA ILE A 248 2.97 2.14 -0.36
C ILE A 248 3.97 1.36 -1.20
N ALA A 249 5.27 1.63 -1.03
CA ALA A 249 6.30 1.11 -1.91
C ALA A 249 7.57 0.72 -1.17
N VAL A 250 8.20 -0.34 -1.66
CA VAL A 250 9.63 -0.61 -1.48
C VAL A 250 10.32 -0.28 -2.80
N ILE A 251 11.38 0.49 -2.70
CA ILE A 251 12.10 1.07 -3.83
C ILE A 251 13.54 0.57 -3.76
N TRP A 252 14.05 0.05 -4.87
CA TRP A 252 15.44 -0.43 -5.01
C TRP A 252 16.18 0.46 -6.02
N PRO A 253 16.90 1.49 -5.54
CA PRO A 253 17.85 2.24 -6.35
C PRO A 253 19.04 1.37 -6.80
N GLU A 254 19.74 1.75 -7.87
CA GLU A 254 20.88 0.99 -8.42
C GLU A 254 22.08 0.90 -7.44
N ASP A 255 22.41 2.00 -6.76
CA ASP A 255 23.63 2.11 -5.93
C ASP A 255 23.32 2.51 -4.47
N HIS A 256 22.14 2.17 -3.97
CA HIS A 256 21.73 2.54 -2.61
C HIS A 256 20.90 1.42 -1.98
N ALA A 257 20.94 1.34 -0.64
CA ALA A 257 20.05 0.43 0.07
C ALA A 257 18.57 0.75 -0.25
N PRO A 258 17.67 -0.25 -0.16
CA PRO A 258 16.26 -0.02 -0.41
C PRO A 258 15.68 1.12 0.43
N LEU A 259 14.62 1.74 -0.09
CA LEU A 259 13.82 2.72 0.63
C LEU A 259 12.41 2.15 0.81
N VAL A 260 11.76 2.48 1.92
CA VAL A 260 10.34 2.20 2.13
C VAL A 260 9.59 3.51 2.24
N LEU A 261 8.64 3.74 1.34
CA LEU A 261 7.85 4.97 1.27
C LEU A 261 6.36 4.64 1.37
N VAL A 262 5.67 5.31 2.28
CA VAL A 262 4.21 5.29 2.40
C VAL A 262 3.69 6.70 2.19
N THR A 263 2.73 6.85 1.29
CA THR A 263 1.97 8.08 1.08
C THR A 263 0.48 7.79 1.24
N TYR A 264 -0.16 8.55 2.14
CA TYR A 264 -1.59 8.53 2.35
C TYR A 264 -2.17 9.92 2.17
N PHE A 265 -3.27 10.02 1.43
CA PHE A 265 -3.91 11.30 1.16
C PHE A 265 -5.42 11.15 1.24
N THR A 266 -6.11 12.14 1.82
CA THR A 266 -7.57 12.20 1.89
C THR A 266 -8.04 13.65 1.90
N GLN A 267 -9.24 13.91 1.39
CA GLN A 267 -9.84 15.24 1.29
C GLN A 267 -11.04 15.37 2.24
N PRO A 268 -11.45 16.60 2.63
CA PRO A 268 -12.57 16.76 3.57
C PRO A 268 -13.95 16.53 2.95
N GLN A 269 -14.12 16.65 1.63
CA GLN A 269 -15.40 16.45 0.94
C GLN A 269 -15.55 15.02 0.43
N GLN A 270 -16.70 14.38 0.70
CA GLN A 270 -16.95 12.99 0.32
C GLN A 270 -16.91 12.76 -1.19
N ASP A 271 -17.42 13.71 -1.97
CA ASP A 271 -17.49 13.67 -3.44
C ASP A 271 -16.22 14.20 -4.13
N ALA A 272 -15.17 14.49 -3.35
CA ALA A 272 -13.87 14.85 -3.90
C ALA A 272 -13.36 13.73 -4.82
N LYS A 273 -12.94 14.12 -6.03
CA LYS A 273 -12.40 13.18 -7.01
C LYS A 273 -10.90 13.03 -6.83
N ASN A 274 -10.43 11.82 -7.17
CA ASN A 274 -9.01 11.49 -7.33
C ASN A 274 -8.39 12.21 -8.52
#